data_AF-A0A1W9PVU6-F1
#
_entry.id   AF-A0A1W9PVU6-F1
#
_cell.length_a   1.000
_cell.length_b   1.000
_cell.length_c   1.000
_cell.angle_alpha   90.00
_cell.angle_beta   90.00
_cell.angle_gamma   90.00
#
_symmetry.space_group_name_H-M   'P 1'
#
loop_
_entity.id
_entity.type
_entity.pdbx_description
1 polymer ?
#
loop_
_entity_poly.entity_id
_entity_poly.type
_entity_poly.pdbx_seq_one_letter_code
_entity_poly.pdbx_strand_id
1 'polypeptide(L)'
;MSDFEFVDDIFNLDKKRLFDFCDLVHRRNLKLKLVFPNGVRTDILTQQEIDALVDAGTYYTSFALETGSPRLQKLVGKNLDIEKFV
;
A
#
# COMPACT_ATOMS: atom_id res chain seq x y z
N MET A 1 -15.46 16.36 5.91
CA MET A 1 -14.83 15.11 6.39
C MET A 1 -14.33 14.41 5.14
N SER A 2 -13.01 14.34 4.94
CA SER A 2 -12.39 13.90 3.68
C SER A 2 -11.43 12.73 3.94
N ASP A 3 -11.88 11.81 4.80
CA ASP A 3 -11.13 10.62 5.18
C ASP A 3 -11.64 9.44 4.35
N PHE A 4 -10.73 8.76 3.66
CA PHE A 4 -11.04 7.70 2.72
C PHE A 4 -10.25 6.45 3.07
N GLU A 5 -10.99 5.37 3.29
CA GLU A 5 -10.45 4.06 3.57
C GLU A 5 -10.50 3.19 2.32
N PHE A 6 -9.32 2.75 1.88
CA PHE A 6 -9.17 1.78 0.80
C PHE A 6 -9.00 0.39 1.40
N VAL A 7 -10.03 -0.43 1.21
CA VAL A 7 -10.11 -1.81 1.71
C VAL A 7 -9.75 -2.85 0.65
N ASP A 8 -9.05 -2.44 -0.42
CA ASP A 8 -8.46 -3.34 -1.40
C ASP A 8 -7.54 -4.37 -0.72
N ASP A 9 -7.51 -5.61 -1.22
CA ASP A 9 -6.59 -6.64 -0.68
C ASP A 9 -5.12 -6.22 -0.83
N ILE A 10 -4.78 -5.62 -1.97
CA ILE A 10 -3.44 -5.10 -2.27
C ILE A 10 -3.59 -3.87 -3.18
N PHE A 11 -3.62 -2.68 -2.58
CA PHE A 11 -3.78 -1.43 -3.35
C PHE A 11 -2.64 -1.20 -4.36
N ASN A 12 -1.39 -1.52 -4.00
CA ASN A 12 -0.20 -1.30 -4.84
C ASN A 12 0.13 -2.49 -5.78
N LEU A 13 -0.82 -3.39 -6.02
CA LEU A 13 -0.59 -4.54 -6.93
C LEU A 13 -0.33 -4.07 -8.36
N ASP A 14 -1.08 -3.07 -8.82
CA ASP A 14 -0.87 -2.36 -10.08
C ASP A 14 -0.20 -1.01 -9.81
N LYS A 15 1.11 -0.95 -10.08
CA LYS A 15 1.93 0.25 -9.88
C LYS A 15 1.49 1.42 -10.78
N LYS A 16 1.09 1.14 -12.02
CA LYS A 16 0.65 2.19 -12.94
C LYS A 16 -0.62 2.84 -12.42
N ARG A 17 -1.59 2.01 -11.99
CA ARG A 17 -2.84 2.49 -11.39
C ARG A 17 -2.61 3.34 -10.14
N LEU A 18 -1.65 2.94 -9.29
CA LEU A 18 -1.28 3.71 -8.09
C LEU A 18 -0.79 5.12 -8.46
N PHE A 19 0.17 5.22 -9.38
CA PHE A 19 0.68 6.52 -9.81
C PHE A 19 -0.36 7.37 -10.53
N ASP A 20 -1.18 6.77 -11.40
CA ASP A 20 -2.28 7.47 -12.07
C ASP A 20 -3.28 8.05 -11.05
N PHE A 21 -3.57 7.30 -9.97
CA PHE A 21 -4.41 7.78 -8.87
C PHE A 21 -3.80 8.98 -8.15
N CYS A 22 -2.52 8.89 -7.72
CA CYS A 22 -1.84 9.98 -7.03
C CYS A 22 -1.75 11.24 -7.92
N ASP A 23 -1.41 11.08 -9.21
CA ASP A 23 -1.37 12.18 -10.18
C ASP A 23 -2.74 12.86 -10.34
N LEU A 24 -3.84 12.09 -10.38
CA LEU A 24 -5.19 12.66 -10.43
C LEU A 24 -5.56 13.44 -9.16
N VAL A 25 -5.16 12.94 -7.98
CA VAL A 25 -5.35 13.65 -6.70
C VAL A 25 -4.66 15.01 -6.75
N HIS A 26 -3.42 15.06 -7.23
CA HIS A 26 -2.64 16.29 -7.39
C HIS A 26 -3.23 17.24 -8.43
N ARG A 27 -3.53 16.75 -9.65
CA ARG A 27 -4.08 17.56 -10.75
C ARG A 27 -5.41 18.22 -10.39
N ARG A 28 -6.20 17.55 -9.55
CA ARG A 28 -7.49 18.06 -9.07
C ARG A 28 -7.37 18.86 -7.77
N ASN A 29 -6.16 19.03 -7.23
CA ASN A 29 -5.86 19.71 -5.96
C ASN A 29 -6.75 19.21 -4.81
N LEU A 30 -6.97 17.90 -4.76
CA LEU A 30 -7.80 17.31 -3.71
C LEU A 30 -7.02 17.29 -2.39
N LYS A 31 -7.69 17.69 -1.30
CA LYS A 31 -7.14 17.62 0.06
C LYS A 31 -7.77 16.43 0.77
N LEU A 32 -7.15 15.26 0.56
CA LEU A 32 -7.64 13.98 1.06
C LEU A 32 -6.83 13.53 2.28
N LYS A 33 -7.44 12.70 3.11
CA LYS A 33 -6.78 11.85 4.09
C LYS A 33 -7.03 10.42 3.66
N LEU A 34 -5.96 9.68 3.40
CA LEU A 34 -6.06 8.34 2.84
C LEU A 34 -5.52 7.31 3.85
N VAL A 35 -6.25 6.21 4.02
CA VAL A 35 -5.81 5.06 4.80
C VAL A 35 -5.98 3.75 4.06
N PHE A 36 -5.02 2.85 4.28
CA PHE A 36 -5.01 1.50 3.72
C PHE A 36 -4.92 0.48 4.87
N PRO A 37 -6.02 0.19 5.59
CA PRO A 37 -5.98 -0.66 6.77
C PRO A 37 -5.78 -2.14 6.44
N ASN A 38 -6.23 -2.60 5.26
CA ASN A 38 -5.84 -3.92 4.73
C ASN A 38 -4.37 -3.94 4.29
N GLY A 39 -3.82 -2.75 4.04
CA GLY A 39 -2.42 -2.53 3.80
C GLY A 39 -2.04 -2.45 2.33
N VAL A 40 -0.75 -2.22 2.14
CA VAL A 40 -0.06 -2.41 0.87
C VAL A 40 0.86 -3.61 0.98
N ARG A 41 1.17 -4.22 -0.15
CA ARG A 41 2.08 -5.35 -0.21
C ARG A 41 3.52 -4.83 -0.22
N THR A 42 4.24 -5.09 0.86
CA THR A 42 5.54 -4.47 1.16
C THR A 42 6.70 -5.02 0.34
N ASP A 43 6.70 -6.31 -0.01
CA ASP A 43 7.76 -6.92 -0.83
C ASP A 43 7.84 -6.38 -2.26
N ILE A 44 6.80 -5.67 -2.72
CA ILE A 44 6.78 -4.97 -4.01
C ILE A 44 6.70 -3.44 -3.87
N LEU A 45 6.62 -2.93 -2.64
CA LEU A 45 6.51 -1.50 -2.34
C LEU A 45 7.86 -0.82 -2.57
N THR A 46 7.85 0.33 -3.24
CA THR A 46 9.06 1.10 -3.52
C THR A 46 9.02 2.46 -2.83
N GLN A 47 10.18 3.08 -2.61
CA GLN A 47 10.24 4.43 -2.04
C GLN A 47 9.43 5.43 -2.86
N GLN A 48 9.47 5.34 -4.20
CA GLN A 48 8.71 6.21 -5.08
C GLN A 48 7.19 6.06 -4.92
N GLU A 49 6.70 4.83 -4.66
CA GLU A 49 5.29 4.59 -4.36
C GLU A 49 4.90 5.20 -3.00
N ILE A 50 5.78 5.09 -2.00
CA ILE A 50 5.56 5.68 -0.68
C ILE A 50 5.47 7.20 -0.79
N ASP A 51 6.43 7.83 -1.47
CA ASP A 51 6.47 9.29 -1.64
C ASP A 51 5.19 9.79 -2.34
N ALA A 52 4.77 9.10 -3.41
CA ALA A 52 3.54 9.45 -4.13
C ALA A 52 2.27 9.27 -3.29
N LEU A 53 2.18 8.25 -2.45
CA LEU A 53 1.04 8.03 -1.55
C LEU A 53 0.99 9.08 -0.43
N VAL A 54 2.14 9.37 0.19
CA VAL A 54 2.26 10.41 1.24
C VAL A 54 1.87 11.77 0.69
N ASP A 55 2.38 12.14 -0.48
CA ASP A 55 2.05 13.40 -1.15
C ASP A 55 0.55 13.48 -1.50
N ALA A 56 -0.08 12.35 -1.85
CA ALA A 56 -1.52 12.26 -2.10
C ALA A 56 -2.39 12.35 -0.83
N GLY A 57 -1.79 12.35 0.37
CA GLY A 57 -2.48 12.52 1.64
C GLY A 57 -2.63 11.25 2.47
N THR A 58 -1.85 10.20 2.18
CA THR A 58 -1.80 9.01 3.03
C THR A 58 -1.17 9.34 4.38
N TYR A 59 -1.86 8.98 5.46
CA TYR A 59 -1.36 9.18 6.82
C TYR A 59 -1.20 7.87 7.61
N TYR A 60 -1.79 6.77 7.12
CA TYR A 60 -1.69 5.47 7.76
C TYR A 60 -1.85 4.34 6.74
N THR A 61 -1.08 3.26 6.92
CA THR A 61 -1.24 1.98 6.24
C THR A 61 -0.81 0.86 7.17
N SER A 62 -1.43 -0.31 7.02
CA SER A 62 -0.98 -1.54 7.66
C SER A 62 0.04 -2.27 6.78
N PHE A 63 0.97 -2.99 7.38
CA PHE A 63 1.87 -3.93 6.68
C PHE A 63 1.67 -5.34 7.23
N ALA A 64 1.11 -6.22 6.40
CA ALA A 64 0.69 -7.56 6.80
C ALA A 64 1.81 -8.60 6.59
N LEU A 65 2.66 -8.79 7.60
CA LEU A 65 3.66 -9.88 7.63
C LEU A 65 3.01 -11.25 7.84
N GLU A 66 2.01 -11.33 8.73
CA GLU A 66 1.34 -12.54 9.24
C GLU A 66 2.25 -13.52 9.99
N THR A 67 3.36 -13.94 9.37
CA THR A 67 4.32 -14.86 9.96
C THR A 67 5.72 -14.65 9.38
N GLY A 68 6.73 -14.61 10.24
CA GLY A 68 8.14 -14.59 9.84
C GLY A 68 8.70 -15.95 9.41
N SER A 69 7.91 -17.03 9.42
CA SER A 69 8.38 -18.36 9.03
C SER A 69 8.16 -18.61 7.53
N PRO A 70 9.22 -18.84 6.73
CA PRO A 70 9.06 -19.18 5.30
C PRO A 70 8.17 -20.41 5.07
N ARG A 71 8.25 -21.40 5.97
CA ARG A 71 7.39 -22.59 5.92
C ARG A 71 5.92 -22.23 6.10
N LEU A 72 5.59 -21.35 7.05
CA LEU A 72 4.21 -20.94 7.31
C LEU A 72 3.69 -19.98 6.24
N GLN A 73 4.51 -19.07 5.71
CA GLN A 73 4.18 -18.22 4.54
C GLN A 73 3.68 -19.08 3.37
N LYS A 74 4.37 -20.18 3.07
CA LYS A 74 3.98 -21.13 2.02
C LYS A 74 2.71 -21.89 2.37
N LEU A 75 2.56 -22.31 3.63
CA LEU A 75 1.38 -23.05 4.10
C LEU A 75 0.10 -22.21 3.99
N VAL A 76 0.15 -20.93 4.34
CA VAL A 76 -1.00 -20.02 4.29
C VAL A 76 -1.18 -19.34 2.93
N GLY A 77 -0.29 -19.61 1.97
CA GLY A 77 -0.36 -19.06 0.61
C GLY A 77 0.02 -17.58 0.48
N LYS A 78 0.48 -16.92 1.56
CA LYS A 78 0.86 -15.50 1.55
C LYS A 78 2.08 -15.25 0.66
N ASN A 79 3.07 -16.15 0.72
CA ASN A 79 4.28 -16.12 -0.13
C ASN A 79 4.91 -14.71 -0.25
N LEU A 80 4.99 -13.99 0.86
CA LEU A 80 5.67 -12.70 0.92
C LEU A 80 7.20 -12.94 0.89
N ASP A 81 7.93 -12.11 0.16
CA ASP A 81 9.39 -12.04 0.31
C ASP A 81 9.75 -11.36 1.65
N ILE A 82 10.00 -12.17 2.68
CA ILE A 82 10.24 -11.69 4.05
C ILE A 82 11.51 -10.82 4.12
N GLU A 83 12.52 -11.08 3.29
CA GLU A 83 13.77 -10.30 3.32
C GLU A 83 13.57 -8.85 2.87
N LYS A 84 12.46 -8.59 2.14
CA LYS A 84 12.03 -7.25 1.72
C LYS A 84 10.89 -6.70 2.59
N PHE A 85 10.53 -7.38 3.67
CA PHE A 85 9.51 -6.88 4.58
C PHE A 85 10.09 -5.73 5.42
N VAL A 86 9.79 -4.52 4.95
CA VAL A 86 10.16 -3.20 5.52
C VAL A 86 11.67 -2.94 5.53
#